data_AF-A0A7S4LQL9-F1
#
_entry.id   AF-A0A7S4LQL9-F1
#
_cell.length_a   1.000
_cell.length_b   1.000
_cell.length_c   1.000
_cell.angle_alpha   90.00
_cell.angle_beta   90.00
_cell.angle_gamma   90.00
#
_symmetry.space_group_name_H-M   'P 1'
#
loop_
_entity.id
_entity.type
_entity.pdbx_description
1 polymer ?
#
loop_
_entity_poly.entity_id
_entity_poly.type
_entity_poly.pdbx_seq_one_letter_code
_entity_poly.pdbx_strand_id
1 'polypeptide(L)'
;EVPMLSGPGTWEFDSMKWVQDYKLNPATMFVACGKALAGNLSAILDIPASVIDSALGQLGKQYLDNPYHNATHGVDVASSSVFLLGALGMGLEDCRGRSPTGSHAPSSRSGPPDDLRSTMELERCTMVLAGLGHDVGHPGQNNAFLVRSRDPIALRYNDIAVLESYHASTSVWIFEKKGIWKNTTTEVHRFMVKLIVDAILATDMSQHFNFIEQIKARKAADNPFSVTSDSDRRTLQKMTIKCADLGHSSKPWHVHRVWSQLVTDEFYTQGDMERERGFPVTDIMDRTTGNVPKSQQGFLRFVCMPLFTLASQCTALKDIKEHCLENMENNINQWRQLEEQDMNPPESGHIPVVVEEEDESVERVEAPQARRTFFGRLQVFRPHDQPPQQSPGA
;
A
#
# COMPACT_ATOMS: atom_id res chain seq x y z
N GLU A 1 17.46 15.72 -19.43
CA GLU A 1 17.94 15.61 -18.04
C GLU A 1 16.87 16.17 -17.12
N VAL A 2 16.43 15.40 -16.13
CA VAL A 2 15.43 15.80 -15.14
C VAL A 2 16.12 16.72 -14.12
N PRO A 3 15.66 17.97 -13.89
CA PRO A 3 16.23 18.83 -12.86
C PRO A 3 16.11 18.15 -11.48
N MET A 4 17.09 18.35 -10.60
CA MET A 4 17.06 17.94 -9.18
C MET A 4 15.98 18.68 -8.37
N LEU A 5 14.71 18.54 -8.75
CA LEU A 5 13.65 18.47 -7.76
C LEU A 5 13.74 17.05 -7.18
N SER A 6 13.75 16.95 -5.86
CA SER A 6 13.98 15.72 -5.10
C SER A 6 13.12 14.57 -5.63
N GLY A 7 13.73 13.65 -6.39
CA GLY A 7 13.01 12.57 -7.07
C GLY A 7 12.48 11.49 -6.13
N PRO A 8 11.95 10.38 -6.68
CA PRO A 8 11.52 9.24 -5.89
C PRO A 8 12.57 8.80 -4.87
N GLY A 9 12.14 8.51 -3.65
CA GLY A 9 12.98 8.08 -2.52
C GLY A 9 13.39 9.20 -1.57
N THR A 10 12.93 10.44 -1.83
CA THR A 10 13.08 11.57 -0.91
C THR A 10 11.74 11.92 -0.26
N TRP A 11 11.76 12.51 0.94
CA TRP A 11 10.52 12.88 1.63
C TRP A 11 9.73 13.99 0.92
N GLU A 12 10.43 14.99 0.38
CA GLU A 12 9.82 16.13 -0.33
C GLU A 12 9.35 15.80 -1.76
N PHE A 13 9.45 14.53 -2.19
CA PHE A 13 8.94 14.10 -3.48
C PHE A 13 7.43 14.33 -3.57
N ASP A 14 7.03 15.18 -4.53
CA ASP A 14 5.65 15.43 -4.94
C ASP A 14 5.32 14.55 -6.15
N SER A 15 4.72 13.40 -5.86
CA SER A 15 4.31 12.39 -6.84
C SER A 15 3.28 12.91 -7.84
N MET A 16 2.34 13.75 -7.40
CA MET A 16 1.32 14.37 -8.26
C MET A 16 1.95 15.32 -9.27
N LYS A 17 2.83 16.21 -8.80
CA LYS A 17 3.58 17.11 -9.68
C LYS A 17 4.45 16.34 -10.66
N TRP A 18 5.10 15.27 -10.22
CA TRP A 18 5.92 14.43 -11.08
C TRP A 18 5.11 13.78 -12.20
N VAL A 19 3.94 13.21 -11.90
CA VAL A 19 3.05 12.65 -12.92
C VAL A 19 2.58 13.71 -13.92
N GLN A 20 2.23 14.91 -13.44
CA GLN A 20 1.77 16.02 -14.30
C GLN A 20 2.88 16.57 -15.20
N ASP A 21 4.06 16.88 -14.64
CA ASP A 21 5.18 17.48 -15.37
C ASP A 21 5.67 16.56 -16.50
N TYR A 22 5.62 15.24 -16.31
CA TYR A 22 6.10 14.25 -17.27
C TYR A 22 4.98 13.54 -18.05
N LYS A 23 3.70 13.86 -17.80
CA LYS A 23 2.51 13.25 -18.43
C LYS A 23 2.55 11.71 -18.40
N LEU A 24 2.90 11.16 -17.24
CA LEU A 24 3.09 9.71 -17.10
C LEU A 24 1.75 9.01 -16.97
N ASN A 25 1.56 7.93 -17.73
CA ASN A 25 0.46 7.00 -17.51
C ASN A 25 0.82 5.99 -16.39
N PRO A 26 -0.14 5.21 -15.85
CA PRO A 26 0.11 4.27 -14.76
C PRO A 26 1.25 3.29 -15.03
N ALA A 27 1.36 2.74 -16.24
CA ALA A 27 2.42 1.79 -16.58
C ALA A 27 3.81 2.44 -16.53
N THR A 28 3.96 3.59 -17.20
CA THR A 28 5.24 4.30 -17.32
C THR A 28 5.69 4.89 -15.99
N MET A 29 4.76 5.42 -15.17
CA MET A 29 5.10 5.93 -13.84
C MET A 29 5.60 4.81 -12.91
N PHE A 30 4.99 3.63 -12.94
CA PHE A 30 5.41 2.49 -12.12
C PHE A 30 6.80 1.98 -12.51
N VAL A 31 7.07 1.86 -13.82
CA VAL A 31 8.38 1.46 -14.32
C VAL A 31 9.45 2.48 -13.93
N ALA A 32 9.17 3.77 -14.12
CA ALA A 32 10.12 4.83 -13.78
C ALA A 32 10.41 4.90 -12.27
N CYS A 33 9.37 4.81 -11.44
CA CYS A 33 9.50 4.78 -9.98
C CYS A 33 10.27 3.53 -9.52
N GLY A 34 9.91 2.34 -10.00
CA GLY A 34 10.59 1.10 -9.64
C GLY A 34 12.06 1.08 -10.07
N LYS A 35 12.41 1.63 -11.24
CA LYS A 35 13.83 1.79 -11.63
C LYS A 35 14.59 2.71 -10.70
N ALA A 36 13.98 3.83 -10.28
CA ALA A 36 14.60 4.78 -9.38
C ALA A 36 14.86 4.17 -7.98
N LEU A 37 13.93 3.35 -7.48
CA LEU A 37 13.94 2.85 -6.11
C LEU A 37 14.57 1.45 -5.94
N ALA A 38 14.40 0.59 -6.94
CA ALA A 38 14.79 -0.82 -6.96
C ALA A 38 15.65 -1.19 -8.19
N GLY A 39 16.47 -0.25 -8.69
CA GLY A 39 17.27 -0.44 -9.91
C GLY A 39 18.25 -1.62 -9.88
N ASN A 40 18.63 -2.12 -8.70
CA ASN A 40 19.48 -3.30 -8.54
C ASN A 40 18.71 -4.63 -8.50
N LEU A 41 17.36 -4.62 -8.52
CA LEU A 41 16.55 -5.83 -8.40
C LEU A 41 16.80 -6.84 -9.53
N SER A 42 17.09 -6.37 -10.75
CA SER A 42 17.46 -7.22 -11.89
C SER A 42 18.69 -8.06 -11.60
N ALA A 43 19.72 -7.46 -11.00
CA ALA A 43 20.96 -8.13 -10.63
C ALA A 43 20.74 -9.06 -9.42
N ILE A 44 19.93 -8.63 -8.43
CA ILE A 44 19.64 -9.43 -7.23
C ILE A 44 18.90 -10.73 -7.59
N LEU A 45 17.93 -10.66 -8.50
CA LEU A 45 17.10 -11.82 -8.88
C LEU A 45 17.65 -12.58 -10.09
N ASP A 46 18.76 -12.14 -10.67
CA ASP A 46 19.34 -12.68 -11.91
C ASP A 46 18.32 -12.77 -13.05
N ILE A 47 17.52 -11.71 -13.26
CA ILE A 47 16.52 -11.63 -14.34
C ILE A 47 16.73 -10.40 -15.21
N PRO A 48 16.35 -10.41 -16.50
CA PRO A 48 16.43 -9.22 -17.35
C PRO A 48 15.61 -8.06 -16.80
N ALA A 49 16.13 -6.83 -16.87
CA ALA A 49 15.41 -5.63 -16.46
C ALA A 49 14.04 -5.48 -17.18
N SER A 50 13.92 -5.98 -18.42
CA SER A 50 12.65 -6.01 -19.15
C SER A 50 11.55 -6.83 -18.48
N VAL A 51 11.91 -7.84 -17.68
CA VAL A 51 10.96 -8.63 -16.88
C VAL A 51 10.38 -7.76 -15.76
N ILE A 52 11.22 -7.00 -15.08
CA ILE A 52 10.81 -6.07 -14.02
C ILE A 52 9.95 -4.95 -14.62
N ASP A 53 10.38 -4.36 -15.73
CA ASP A 53 9.63 -3.32 -16.44
C ASP A 53 8.25 -3.83 -16.85
N SER A 54 8.16 -5.04 -17.40
CA SER A 54 6.88 -5.63 -17.78
C SER A 54 5.98 -5.91 -16.56
N ALA A 55 6.55 -6.33 -15.44
CA ALA A 55 5.80 -6.60 -14.21
C ALA A 55 5.24 -5.32 -13.57
N LEU A 56 6.09 -4.30 -13.42
CA LEU A 56 5.70 -3.02 -12.87
C LEU A 56 4.71 -2.29 -13.77
N GLY A 57 4.91 -2.33 -15.09
CA GLY A 57 3.97 -1.79 -16.06
C GLY A 57 2.59 -2.45 -15.96
N GLN A 58 2.54 -3.78 -15.83
CA GLN A 58 1.28 -4.51 -15.63
C GLN A 58 0.62 -4.15 -14.29
N LEU A 59 1.40 -4.05 -13.21
CA LEU A 59 0.90 -3.67 -11.89
C LEU A 59 0.25 -2.28 -11.93
N GLY A 60 0.94 -1.30 -12.53
CA GLY A 60 0.40 0.05 -12.71
C GLY A 60 -0.89 0.08 -13.52
N LYS A 61 -0.99 -0.72 -14.60
CA LYS A 61 -2.23 -0.85 -15.41
C LYS A 61 -3.44 -1.41 -14.64
N GLN A 62 -3.25 -2.05 -13.49
CA GLN A 62 -4.35 -2.57 -12.68
C GLN A 62 -4.94 -1.55 -11.70
N TYR A 63 -4.28 -0.41 -11.48
CA TYR A 63 -4.86 0.68 -10.70
C TYR A 63 -6.01 1.33 -11.47
N LEU A 64 -7.11 1.60 -10.75
CA LEU A 64 -8.27 2.30 -11.30
C LEU A 64 -8.06 3.83 -11.20
N ASP A 65 -8.82 4.56 -12.00
CA ASP A 65 -8.81 6.03 -12.02
C ASP A 65 -9.66 6.61 -10.88
N ASN A 66 -9.34 6.21 -9.65
CA ASN A 66 -9.96 6.75 -8.44
C ASN A 66 -9.34 8.12 -8.10
N PRO A 67 -10.04 9.01 -7.39
CA PRO A 67 -9.45 10.27 -6.94
C PRO A 67 -8.20 10.08 -6.07
N TYR A 68 -8.23 9.16 -5.09
CA TYR A 68 -7.12 8.93 -4.15
C TYR A 68 -6.43 7.59 -4.36
N HIS A 69 -7.16 6.46 -4.28
CA HIS A 69 -6.57 5.12 -4.34
C HIS A 69 -6.24 4.73 -5.80
N ASN A 70 -5.28 5.43 -6.40
CA ASN A 70 -4.84 5.29 -7.79
C ASN A 70 -3.32 5.05 -7.89
N ALA A 71 -2.81 4.95 -9.12
CA ALA A 71 -1.40 4.67 -9.40
C ALA A 71 -0.44 5.71 -8.78
N THR A 72 -0.84 6.98 -8.71
CA THR A 72 -0.02 8.05 -8.12
C THR A 72 0.17 7.84 -6.62
N HIS A 73 -0.86 7.39 -5.91
CA HIS A 73 -0.77 7.03 -4.49
C HIS A 73 0.20 5.86 -4.29
N GLY A 74 0.10 4.80 -5.09
CA GLY A 74 1.05 3.68 -5.05
C GLY A 74 2.52 4.11 -5.23
N VAL A 75 2.77 5.08 -6.11
CA VAL A 75 4.10 5.69 -6.30
C VAL A 75 4.54 6.50 -5.09
N ASP A 76 3.65 7.30 -4.49
CA ASP A 76 3.94 8.08 -3.28
C ASP A 76 4.35 7.18 -2.11
N VAL A 77 3.58 6.10 -1.88
CA VAL A 77 3.84 5.13 -0.83
C VAL A 77 5.15 4.39 -1.05
N ALA A 78 5.46 3.95 -2.27
CA ALA A 78 6.74 3.31 -2.58
C ALA A 78 7.93 4.25 -2.33
N SER A 79 7.82 5.50 -2.77
CA SER A 79 8.85 6.54 -2.56
C SER A 79 9.07 6.83 -1.08
N SER A 80 7.98 7.11 -0.35
CA SER A 80 7.99 7.40 1.08
C SER A 80 8.52 6.21 1.90
N SER A 81 8.21 4.98 1.47
CA SER A 81 8.74 3.75 2.10
C SER A 81 10.26 3.68 2.02
N VAL A 82 10.87 4.02 0.88
CA VAL A 82 12.34 4.00 0.74
C VAL A 82 13.02 5.04 1.62
N PHE A 83 12.47 6.25 1.68
CA PHE A 83 12.95 7.28 2.60
C PHE A 83 12.91 6.80 4.05
N LEU A 84 11.75 6.26 4.48
CA LEU A 84 11.54 5.79 5.83
C LEU A 84 12.43 4.58 6.19
N LEU A 85 12.64 3.63 5.28
CA LEU A 85 13.60 2.54 5.50
C LEU A 85 15.01 3.09 5.74
N GLY A 86 15.43 4.09 4.96
CA GLY A 86 16.67 4.84 5.18
C GLY A 86 16.74 5.44 6.57
N ALA A 87 15.70 6.20 6.93
CA ALA A 87 15.53 6.83 8.22
C ALA A 87 15.35 5.83 9.38
N LEU A 88 15.23 4.52 9.13
CA LEU A 88 15.18 3.50 10.17
C LEU A 88 16.49 2.69 10.29
N GLY A 89 17.56 3.11 9.61
CA GLY A 89 18.83 2.37 9.58
C GLY A 89 18.77 1.10 8.72
N MET A 90 17.73 0.98 7.89
CA MET A 90 17.57 -0.06 6.88
C MET A 90 17.86 0.46 5.46
N GLY A 91 18.45 1.65 5.35
CA GLY A 91 18.93 2.23 4.11
C GLY A 91 20.29 1.69 3.69
N LEU A 92 20.59 1.85 2.39
CA LEU A 92 21.94 1.68 1.87
C LEU A 92 22.68 3.02 1.92
N GLU A 93 23.25 3.39 3.06
CA GLU A 93 24.24 4.47 3.04
C GLU A 93 25.57 3.94 2.49
N ASP A 94 25.75 4.03 1.16
CA ASP A 94 27.02 4.45 0.47
C ASP A 94 26.88 4.50 -1.09
N CYS A 95 25.81 5.08 -1.65
CA CYS A 95 25.69 5.28 -3.12
C CYS A 95 25.82 6.74 -3.59
N ARG A 96 26.05 7.68 -2.67
CA ARG A 96 26.47 9.05 -3.02
C ARG A 96 27.99 9.13 -3.02
N GLY A 97 28.66 8.53 -4.01
CA GLY A 97 30.03 8.95 -4.37
C GLY A 97 31.16 7.92 -4.50
N ARG A 98 30.92 6.60 -4.60
CA ARG A 98 31.97 5.68 -5.09
C ARG A 98 31.74 5.31 -6.55
N SER A 99 32.66 5.78 -7.40
CA SER A 99 32.80 5.30 -8.78
C SER A 99 33.08 3.80 -8.77
N PRO A 100 32.43 2.98 -9.63
CA PRO A 100 32.70 1.55 -9.69
C PRO A 100 33.97 1.31 -10.52
N THR A 101 35.13 1.50 -9.92
CA THR A 101 36.38 0.92 -10.46
C THR A 101 36.60 -0.43 -9.79
N GLY A 102 36.02 -1.47 -10.36
CA GLY A 102 36.18 -2.83 -9.87
C GLY A 102 35.41 -3.83 -10.72
N SER A 103 36.01 -4.23 -11.84
CA SER A 103 35.55 -5.34 -12.66
C SER A 103 35.66 -6.66 -11.88
N HIS A 104 34.59 -7.06 -11.19
CA HIS A 104 34.42 -8.43 -10.74
C HIS A 104 33.16 -8.99 -11.41
N ALA A 105 33.38 -10.01 -12.24
CA ALA A 105 32.33 -10.76 -12.89
C ALA A 105 31.38 -11.37 -11.84
N PRO A 106 30.06 -11.46 -12.12
CA PRO A 106 29.14 -12.06 -11.18
C PRO A 106 29.38 -13.57 -11.15
N SER A 107 29.87 -14.10 -10.03
CA SER A 107 29.75 -15.52 -9.73
C SER A 107 28.27 -15.82 -9.49
N SER A 108 27.73 -16.80 -10.21
CA SER A 108 26.41 -17.38 -9.98
C SER A 108 26.19 -17.69 -8.49
N ARG A 109 25.38 -16.91 -7.79
CA ARG A 109 24.99 -17.18 -6.40
C ARG A 109 23.47 -17.25 -6.33
N SER A 110 22.97 -18.49 -6.33
CA SER A 110 21.56 -18.84 -6.21
C SER A 110 21.24 -19.28 -4.77
N GLY A 111 21.37 -18.38 -3.80
CA GLY A 111 21.06 -18.62 -2.39
C GLY A 111 20.62 -17.34 -1.68
N PRO A 112 19.99 -17.42 -0.49
CA PRO A 112 19.72 -16.23 0.31
C PRO A 112 21.02 -15.50 0.62
N PRO A 113 21.01 -14.17 0.78
CA PRO A 113 22.27 -13.43 0.79
C PRO A 113 23.10 -13.73 2.04
N ASP A 114 24.34 -14.16 1.85
CA ASP A 114 25.24 -14.62 2.93
C ASP A 114 25.63 -13.51 3.93
N ASP A 115 25.28 -12.24 3.65
CA ASP A 115 25.51 -11.11 4.54
C ASP A 115 24.25 -10.25 4.76
N LEU A 116 24.22 -9.58 5.92
CA LEU A 116 23.10 -8.74 6.38
C LEU A 116 22.79 -7.61 5.38
N ARG A 117 23.81 -7.05 4.73
CA ARG A 117 23.65 -5.97 3.76
C ARG A 117 22.83 -6.44 2.57
N SER A 118 23.22 -7.56 1.98
CA SER A 118 22.56 -8.11 0.81
C SER A 118 21.14 -8.57 1.13
N THR A 119 20.89 -9.02 2.38
CA THR A 119 19.53 -9.27 2.90
C THR A 119 18.70 -7.99 2.96
N MET A 120 19.24 -6.91 3.52
CA MET A 120 18.58 -5.61 3.57
C MET A 120 18.35 -5.02 2.16
N GLU A 121 19.24 -5.28 1.20
CA GLU A 121 19.06 -4.87 -0.19
C GLU A 121 17.85 -5.58 -0.83
N LEU A 122 17.72 -6.89 -0.63
CA LEU A 122 16.57 -7.68 -1.07
C LEU A 122 15.28 -7.20 -0.39
N GLU A 123 15.33 -6.99 0.93
CA GLU A 123 14.21 -6.45 1.72
C GLU A 123 13.76 -5.09 1.20
N ARG A 124 14.68 -4.15 0.96
CA ARG A 124 14.37 -2.82 0.42
C ARG A 124 13.67 -2.92 -0.92
N CYS A 125 14.20 -3.70 -1.85
CA CYS A 125 13.56 -3.87 -3.16
C CYS A 125 12.18 -4.53 -3.04
N THR A 126 12.04 -5.49 -2.13
CA THR A 126 10.75 -6.14 -1.86
C THR A 126 9.73 -5.15 -1.28
N MET A 127 10.15 -4.23 -0.41
CA MET A 127 9.30 -3.16 0.11
C MET A 127 8.89 -2.16 -0.97
N VAL A 128 9.71 -1.91 -1.99
CA VAL A 128 9.32 -1.12 -3.17
C VAL A 128 8.20 -1.83 -3.94
N LEU A 129 8.33 -3.13 -4.18
CA LEU A 129 7.28 -3.93 -4.83
C LEU A 129 5.97 -3.93 -4.00
N ALA A 130 6.08 -4.06 -2.69
CA ALA A 130 4.94 -4.00 -1.78
C ALA A 130 4.27 -2.63 -1.80
N GLY A 131 5.04 -1.54 -1.70
CA GLY A 131 4.51 -0.16 -1.74
C GLY A 131 3.80 0.16 -3.06
N LEU A 132 4.38 -0.23 -4.20
CA LEU A 132 3.74 -0.06 -5.51
C LEU A 132 2.46 -0.90 -5.65
N GLY A 133 2.36 -2.04 -4.96
CA GLY A 133 1.25 -2.98 -5.08
C GLY A 133 0.20 -2.90 -3.97
N HIS A 134 0.37 -2.05 -2.96
CA HIS A 134 -0.41 -2.15 -1.72
C HIS A 134 -1.91 -1.89 -1.90
N ASP A 135 -2.29 -1.14 -2.93
CA ASP A 135 -3.66 -0.75 -3.28
C ASP A 135 -4.05 -1.15 -4.71
N VAL A 136 -3.33 -2.10 -5.31
CA VAL A 136 -3.57 -2.47 -6.71
C VAL A 136 -5.01 -2.95 -6.92
N GLY A 137 -5.72 -2.33 -7.88
CA GLY A 137 -7.11 -2.67 -8.19
C GLY A 137 -8.14 -2.20 -7.17
N HIS A 138 -7.81 -1.26 -6.27
CA HIS A 138 -8.75 -0.68 -5.31
C HIS A 138 -10.01 -0.13 -6.00
N PRO A 139 -11.23 -0.49 -5.56
CA PRO A 139 -12.48 -0.14 -6.25
C PRO A 139 -12.99 1.27 -5.92
N GLY A 140 -12.34 1.96 -4.99
CA GLY A 140 -12.76 3.28 -4.51
C GLY A 140 -13.77 3.24 -3.36
N GLN A 141 -13.96 2.07 -2.74
CA GLN A 141 -14.81 1.90 -1.56
C GLN A 141 -14.06 1.08 -0.50
N ASN A 142 -14.38 1.33 0.76
CA ASN A 142 -13.72 0.66 1.89
C ASN A 142 -14.25 -0.75 2.17
N ASN A 143 -13.51 -1.50 3.01
CA ASN A 143 -13.86 -2.86 3.44
C ASN A 143 -15.30 -2.97 3.98
N ALA A 144 -15.76 -2.00 4.79
CA ALA A 144 -17.09 -2.04 5.39
C ALA A 144 -18.22 -1.96 4.35
N PHE A 145 -18.03 -1.16 3.30
CA PHE A 145 -18.97 -1.07 2.18
C PHE A 145 -19.03 -2.36 1.37
N LEU A 146 -17.87 -2.96 1.06
CA LEU A 146 -17.78 -4.21 0.31
C LEU A 146 -18.47 -5.37 1.07
N VAL A 147 -18.21 -5.48 2.38
CA VAL A 147 -18.86 -6.47 3.25
C VAL A 147 -20.38 -6.26 3.27
N ARG A 148 -20.83 -5.02 3.52
CA ARG A 148 -22.26 -4.70 3.60
C ARG A 148 -23.00 -4.97 2.29
N SER A 149 -22.37 -4.69 1.16
CA SER A 149 -22.93 -4.92 -0.16
C SER A 149 -22.76 -6.36 -0.68
N ARG A 150 -22.10 -7.24 0.08
CA ARG A 150 -21.77 -8.62 -0.32
C ARG A 150 -21.00 -8.66 -1.64
N ASP A 151 -20.05 -7.75 -1.77
CA ASP A 151 -19.19 -7.68 -2.94
C ASP A 151 -18.42 -9.01 -3.14
N PRO A 152 -18.21 -9.48 -4.38
CA PRO A 152 -17.46 -10.70 -4.65
C PRO A 152 -16.06 -10.74 -4.02
N ILE A 153 -15.39 -9.60 -3.84
CA ILE A 153 -14.10 -9.51 -3.16
C ILE A 153 -14.29 -9.83 -1.66
N ALA A 154 -15.28 -9.24 -1.01
CA ALA A 154 -15.59 -9.52 0.40
C ALA A 154 -15.93 -10.99 0.63
N LEU A 155 -16.76 -11.58 -0.26
CA LEU A 155 -17.11 -13.00 -0.20
C LEU A 155 -15.89 -13.92 -0.39
N ARG A 156 -14.93 -13.54 -1.25
CA ARG A 156 -13.71 -14.32 -1.51
C ARG A 156 -12.78 -14.34 -0.30
N TYR A 157 -12.63 -13.20 0.38
CA TYR A 157 -11.73 -13.05 1.53
C TYR A 157 -12.44 -13.20 2.88
N ASN A 158 -13.71 -13.63 2.87
CA ASN A 158 -14.51 -13.95 4.05
C ASN A 158 -14.57 -12.78 5.04
N ASP A 159 -14.72 -11.56 4.54
CA ASP A 159 -14.79 -10.32 5.32
C ASP A 159 -13.52 -10.01 6.17
N ILE A 160 -12.40 -10.71 5.95
CA ILE A 160 -11.14 -10.53 6.69
C ILE A 160 -10.13 -9.78 5.82
N ALA A 161 -9.71 -8.58 6.25
CA ALA A 161 -8.73 -7.74 5.54
C ALA A 161 -8.98 -7.74 4.02
N VAL A 162 -10.23 -7.44 3.63
CA VAL A 162 -10.78 -7.80 2.32
C VAL A 162 -9.97 -7.21 1.17
N LEU A 163 -9.74 -5.90 1.21
CA LEU A 163 -8.98 -5.16 0.22
C LEU A 163 -7.49 -5.51 0.30
N GLU A 164 -6.90 -5.52 1.49
CA GLU A 164 -5.47 -5.79 1.64
C GLU A 164 -5.10 -7.21 1.17
N SER A 165 -5.97 -8.20 1.42
CA SER A 165 -5.82 -9.56 0.90
C SER A 165 -5.96 -9.62 -0.62
N TYR A 166 -6.88 -8.82 -1.17
CA TYR A 166 -7.05 -8.68 -2.61
C TYR A 166 -5.80 -8.06 -3.27
N HIS A 167 -5.30 -6.93 -2.77
CA HIS A 167 -4.13 -6.24 -3.28
C HIS A 167 -2.87 -7.11 -3.20
N ALA A 168 -2.65 -7.77 -2.06
CA ALA A 168 -1.53 -8.68 -1.88
C ALA A 168 -1.57 -9.85 -2.86
N SER A 169 -2.73 -10.49 -3.01
CA SER A 169 -2.87 -11.63 -3.93
C SER A 169 -2.70 -11.23 -5.40
N THR A 170 -3.23 -10.06 -5.78
CA THR A 170 -3.13 -9.52 -7.14
C THR A 170 -1.67 -9.19 -7.46
N SER A 171 -0.97 -8.50 -6.56
CA SER A 171 0.45 -8.17 -6.71
C SER A 171 1.30 -9.42 -6.91
N VAL A 172 1.16 -10.42 -6.02
CA VAL A 172 1.93 -11.67 -6.09
C VAL A 172 1.61 -12.44 -7.38
N TRP A 173 0.34 -12.50 -7.80
CA TRP A 173 -0.05 -13.16 -9.05
C TRP A 173 0.58 -12.49 -10.27
N ILE A 174 0.61 -11.16 -10.33
CA ILE A 174 1.24 -10.42 -11.44
C ILE A 174 2.74 -10.74 -11.49
N PHE A 175 3.43 -10.69 -10.35
CA PHE A 175 4.87 -10.96 -10.28
C PHE A 175 5.19 -12.40 -10.68
N GLU A 176 4.35 -13.37 -10.28
CA GLU A 176 4.46 -14.77 -10.69
C GLU A 176 4.29 -14.91 -12.21
N LYS A 177 3.23 -14.33 -12.78
CA LYS A 177 2.95 -14.42 -14.22
C LYS A 177 3.98 -13.73 -15.09
N LYS A 178 4.54 -12.62 -14.63
CA LYS A 178 5.56 -11.87 -15.37
C LYS A 178 6.95 -12.46 -15.17
N GLY A 179 7.13 -13.42 -14.26
CA GLY A 179 8.36 -14.18 -14.11
C GLY A 179 9.42 -13.48 -13.24
N ILE A 180 9.01 -12.64 -12.28
CA ILE A 180 9.93 -12.02 -11.31
C ILE A 180 10.70 -13.08 -10.53
N TRP A 181 10.10 -14.24 -10.30
CA TRP A 181 10.67 -15.33 -9.50
C TRP A 181 11.46 -16.36 -10.31
N LYS A 182 11.55 -16.20 -11.64
CA LYS A 182 11.98 -17.26 -12.57
C LYS A 182 13.33 -17.90 -12.22
N ASN A 183 14.28 -17.11 -11.73
CA ASN A 183 15.63 -17.56 -11.38
C ASN A 183 15.89 -17.58 -9.87
N THR A 184 14.86 -17.32 -9.06
CA THR A 184 14.99 -17.30 -7.59
C THR A 184 14.93 -18.71 -7.01
N THR A 185 15.60 -18.94 -5.87
CA THR A 185 15.39 -20.18 -5.11
C THR A 185 14.03 -20.17 -4.42
N THR A 186 13.56 -21.36 -4.02
CA THR A 186 12.32 -21.50 -3.23
C THR A 186 12.34 -20.67 -1.94
N GLU A 187 13.51 -20.53 -1.31
CA GLU A 187 13.70 -19.76 -0.08
C GLU A 187 13.55 -18.27 -0.34
N VAL A 188 14.18 -17.75 -1.40
CA VAL A 188 14.08 -16.34 -1.80
C VAL A 188 12.66 -16.00 -2.24
N HIS A 189 12.03 -16.85 -3.06
CA HIS A 189 10.62 -16.70 -3.46
C HIS A 189 9.70 -16.60 -2.24
N ARG A 190 9.77 -17.59 -1.35
CA ARG A 190 8.94 -17.62 -0.13
C ARG A 190 9.19 -16.42 0.76
N PHE A 191 10.44 -16.00 0.91
CA PHE A 191 10.81 -14.83 1.68
C PHE A 191 10.17 -13.55 1.12
N MET A 192 10.36 -13.29 -0.18
CA MET A 192 9.86 -12.08 -0.84
C MET A 192 8.33 -12.05 -0.84
N VAL A 193 7.68 -13.15 -1.22
CA VAL A 193 6.21 -13.27 -1.19
C VAL A 193 5.68 -13.03 0.22
N LYS A 194 6.30 -13.64 1.24
CA LYS A 194 5.88 -13.42 2.63
C LYS A 194 6.09 -11.97 3.07
N LEU A 195 7.16 -11.31 2.63
CA LEU A 195 7.39 -9.91 2.96
C LEU A 195 6.36 -8.99 2.30
N ILE A 196 6.06 -9.19 1.01
CA ILE A 196 5.02 -8.44 0.29
C ILE A 196 3.67 -8.60 1.00
N VAL A 197 3.24 -9.83 1.26
CA VAL A 197 1.94 -10.11 1.90
C VAL A 197 1.87 -9.50 3.29
N ASP A 198 2.88 -9.71 4.15
CA ASP A 198 2.84 -9.16 5.51
C ASP A 198 2.91 -7.63 5.54
N ALA A 199 3.56 -6.99 4.55
CA ALA A 199 3.62 -5.54 4.44
C ALA A 199 2.27 -4.96 3.99
N ILE A 200 1.68 -5.51 2.94
CA ILE A 200 0.37 -5.05 2.43
C ILE A 200 -0.72 -5.30 3.47
N LEU A 201 -0.78 -6.48 4.11
CA LEU A 201 -1.75 -6.73 5.17
C LEU A 201 -1.59 -5.81 6.39
N ALA A 202 -0.41 -5.21 6.59
CA ALA A 202 -0.21 -4.25 7.67
C ALA A 202 -0.86 -2.89 7.41
N THR A 203 -1.25 -2.56 6.18
CA THR A 203 -1.93 -1.30 5.85
C THR A 203 -3.38 -1.30 6.31
N ASP A 204 -3.98 -2.46 6.61
CA ASP A 204 -5.35 -2.56 7.16
C ASP A 204 -5.50 -1.67 8.41
N MET A 205 -6.34 -0.65 8.27
CA MET A 205 -6.58 0.35 9.31
C MET A 205 -7.34 -0.22 10.51
N SER A 206 -8.02 -1.38 10.37
CA SER A 206 -8.64 -2.09 11.49
C SER A 206 -7.62 -2.57 12.54
N GLN A 207 -6.37 -2.81 12.12
CA GLN A 207 -5.28 -3.27 12.98
C GLN A 207 -4.37 -2.14 13.45
N HIS A 208 -4.60 -0.89 13.02
CA HIS A 208 -3.71 0.24 13.27
C HIS A 208 -3.43 0.49 14.75
N PHE A 209 -4.48 0.58 15.59
CA PHE A 209 -4.31 0.83 17.02
C PHE A 209 -3.70 -0.36 17.75
N ASN A 210 -4.03 -1.59 17.37
CA ASN A 210 -3.41 -2.80 17.91
C ASN A 210 -1.90 -2.81 17.65
N PHE A 211 -1.48 -2.41 16.45
CA PHE A 211 -0.07 -2.27 16.10
C PHE A 211 0.62 -1.22 16.98
N ILE A 212 0.04 -0.02 17.12
CA ILE A 212 0.57 1.04 17.98
C ILE A 212 0.77 0.54 19.42
N GLU A 213 -0.24 -0.11 20.02
CA GLU A 213 -0.14 -0.59 21.40
C GLU A 213 0.93 -1.67 21.58
N GLN A 214 1.13 -2.55 20.60
CA GLN A 214 2.23 -3.52 20.62
C GLN A 214 3.61 -2.84 20.66
N ILE A 215 3.81 -1.80 19.84
CA ILE A 215 5.08 -1.05 19.81
C ILE A 215 5.30 -0.28 21.13
N LYS A 216 4.24 0.37 21.66
CA LYS A 216 4.29 1.05 22.97
C LYS A 216 4.66 0.09 24.09
N ALA A 217 4.03 -1.08 24.15
CA ALA A 217 4.30 -2.09 25.16
C ALA A 217 5.75 -2.57 25.11
N ARG A 218 6.28 -2.81 23.89
CA ARG A 218 7.68 -3.19 23.71
C ARG A 218 8.64 -2.09 24.20
N LYS A 219 8.34 -0.83 23.89
CA LYS A 219 9.14 0.31 24.35
C LYS A 219 9.10 0.45 25.88
N ALA A 220 7.94 0.28 26.50
CA ALA A 220 7.80 0.33 27.95
C ALA A 220 8.60 -0.76 28.67
N ALA A 221 8.89 -1.87 27.98
CA ALA A 221 9.74 -2.95 28.47
C ALA A 221 11.25 -2.71 28.22
N ASP A 222 11.66 -1.52 27.77
CA ASP A 222 13.05 -1.15 27.45
C ASP A 222 13.73 -2.14 26.49
N ASN A 223 12.97 -2.65 25.51
CA ASN A 223 13.42 -3.61 24.52
C ASN A 223 13.57 -2.94 23.13
N PRO A 224 14.71 -2.29 22.85
CA PRO A 224 14.92 -1.55 21.60
C PRO A 224 14.88 -2.47 20.37
N PHE A 225 14.51 -1.90 19.22
CA PHE A 225 14.58 -2.62 17.95
C PHE A 225 16.03 -2.75 17.50
N SER A 226 16.40 -3.95 17.05
CA SER A 226 17.70 -4.18 16.41
C SER A 226 17.52 -4.53 14.94
N VAL A 227 18.17 -3.78 14.05
CA VAL A 227 18.17 -4.07 12.61
C VAL A 227 18.88 -5.40 12.26
N THR A 228 19.67 -5.96 13.18
CA THR A 228 20.26 -7.30 13.00
C THR A 228 19.27 -8.43 13.29
N SER A 229 18.14 -8.15 13.94
CA SER A 229 17.08 -9.11 14.23
C SER A 229 16.06 -9.13 13.11
N ASP A 230 15.85 -10.30 12.50
CA ASP A 230 14.86 -10.48 11.42
C ASP A 230 13.45 -10.09 11.87
N SER A 231 13.04 -10.49 13.08
CA SER A 231 11.73 -10.15 13.64
C SER A 231 11.53 -8.65 13.83
N ASP A 232 12.60 -7.96 14.23
CA ASP A 232 12.57 -6.51 14.43
C ASP A 232 12.53 -5.78 13.10
N ARG A 233 13.35 -6.19 12.11
CA ARG A 233 13.26 -5.66 10.74
C ARG A 233 11.86 -5.83 10.15
N ARG A 234 11.22 -6.98 10.35
CA ARG A 234 9.84 -7.22 9.91
C ARG A 234 8.84 -6.28 10.57
N THR A 235 9.03 -5.97 11.85
CA THR A 235 8.17 -5.00 12.56
C THR A 235 8.41 -3.58 12.08
N LEU A 236 9.66 -3.19 11.86
CA LEU A 236 10.05 -1.89 11.31
C LEU A 236 9.55 -1.68 9.87
N GLN A 237 9.57 -2.72 9.03
CA GLN A 237 9.00 -2.69 7.68
C GLN A 237 7.49 -2.50 7.69
N LYS A 238 6.75 -3.14 8.61
CA LYS A 238 5.31 -2.87 8.81
C LYS A 238 5.07 -1.44 9.25
N MET A 239 5.88 -0.93 10.18
CA MET A 239 5.80 0.48 10.58
C MET A 239 6.07 1.41 9.40
N THR A 240 7.07 1.08 8.58
CA THR A 240 7.47 1.84 7.39
C THR A 240 6.30 1.98 6.42
N ILE A 241 5.70 0.88 5.98
CA ILE A 241 4.63 0.93 4.98
C ILE A 241 3.39 1.64 5.52
N LYS A 242 3.06 1.48 6.82
CA LYS A 242 1.98 2.23 7.47
C LYS A 242 2.25 3.74 7.53
N CYS A 243 3.48 4.14 7.85
CA CYS A 243 3.87 5.55 7.82
C CYS A 243 3.86 6.10 6.39
N ALA A 244 4.29 5.32 5.41
CA ALA A 244 4.32 5.72 4.01
C ALA A 244 2.91 5.89 3.43
N ASP A 245 2.01 4.96 3.73
CA ASP A 245 0.59 5.00 3.32
C ASP A 245 -0.16 6.20 3.90
N LEU A 246 0.11 6.54 5.15
CA LEU A 246 -0.38 7.77 5.78
C LEU A 246 0.52 8.99 5.51
N GLY A 247 1.48 8.88 4.58
CA GLY A 247 2.59 9.81 4.40
C GLY A 247 2.17 11.22 4.02
N HIS A 248 1.09 11.35 3.23
CA HIS A 248 0.56 12.65 2.80
C HIS A 248 0.21 13.56 3.98
N SER A 249 -0.13 12.99 5.15
CA SER A 249 -0.41 13.69 6.42
C SER A 249 0.72 14.58 6.91
N SER A 250 1.91 14.31 6.39
CA SER A 250 3.18 14.77 6.93
C SER A 250 4.09 15.34 5.83
N LYS A 251 3.51 15.56 4.64
CA LYS A 251 4.09 16.35 3.55
C LYS A 251 3.83 17.85 3.78
N PRO A 252 4.54 18.74 3.07
CA PRO A 252 4.23 20.17 3.08
C PRO A 252 2.76 20.46 2.78
N TRP A 253 2.22 21.53 3.37
CA TRP A 253 0.80 21.88 3.31
C TRP A 253 0.17 21.82 1.91
N HIS A 254 0.87 22.36 0.90
CA HIS A 254 0.35 22.38 -0.47
C HIS A 254 0.15 20.98 -1.08
N VAL A 255 0.99 20.01 -0.71
CA VAL A 255 0.86 18.60 -1.11
C VAL A 255 -0.21 17.91 -0.27
N HIS A 256 -0.12 18.07 1.06
CA HIS A 256 -1.07 17.47 2.00
C HIS A 256 -2.52 17.85 1.69
N ARG A 257 -2.77 19.14 1.46
CA ARG A 257 -4.12 19.67 1.19
C ARG A 257 -4.75 19.04 -0.06
N VAL A 258 -3.97 18.81 -1.12
CA VAL A 258 -4.48 18.19 -2.35
C VAL A 258 -4.83 16.72 -2.10
N TRP A 259 -3.94 15.94 -1.47
CA TRP A 259 -4.23 14.56 -1.11
C TRP A 259 -5.46 14.43 -0.18
N SER A 260 -5.58 15.32 0.81
CA SER A 260 -6.74 15.36 1.71
C SER A 260 -8.05 15.67 0.98
N GLN A 261 -8.00 16.48 -0.09
CA GLN A 261 -9.18 16.72 -0.92
C GLN A 261 -9.51 15.51 -1.77
N LEU A 262 -8.53 14.88 -2.42
CA LEU A 262 -8.73 13.69 -3.24
C LEU A 262 -9.35 12.53 -2.45
N VAL A 263 -8.86 12.25 -1.23
CA VAL A 263 -9.45 11.19 -0.39
C VAL A 263 -10.88 11.54 0.05
N THR A 264 -11.15 12.83 0.25
CA THR A 264 -12.48 13.32 0.61
C THR A 264 -13.45 13.20 -0.57
N ASP A 265 -13.03 13.54 -1.78
CA ASP A 265 -13.84 13.39 -3.01
C ASP A 265 -14.20 11.90 -3.23
N GLU A 266 -13.28 10.98 -2.93
CA GLU A 266 -13.53 9.54 -2.98
C GLU A 266 -14.50 9.07 -1.87
N PHE A 267 -14.32 9.56 -0.64
CA PHE A 267 -15.25 9.32 0.47
C PHE A 267 -16.65 9.80 0.14
N TYR A 268 -16.80 10.99 -0.43
CA TYR A 268 -18.09 11.52 -0.83
C TYR A 268 -18.75 10.70 -1.93
N THR A 269 -17.96 10.19 -2.88
CA THR A 269 -18.45 9.24 -3.89
C THR A 269 -19.01 7.97 -3.23
N GLN A 270 -18.32 7.40 -2.23
CA GLN A 270 -18.86 6.27 -1.47
C GLN A 270 -20.12 6.67 -0.68
N GLY A 271 -20.14 7.83 -0.02
CA GLY A 271 -21.31 8.30 0.75
C GLY A 271 -22.56 8.45 -0.11
N ASP A 272 -22.41 8.88 -1.36
CA ASP A 272 -23.50 8.93 -2.33
C ASP A 272 -23.99 7.53 -2.69
N MET A 273 -23.08 6.57 -2.92
CA MET A 273 -23.44 5.17 -3.15
C MET A 273 -24.14 4.54 -1.94
N GLU A 274 -23.73 4.89 -0.71
CA GLU A 274 -24.39 4.44 0.52
C GLU A 274 -25.84 4.95 0.55
N ARG A 275 -26.05 6.24 0.24
CA ARG A 275 -27.38 6.86 0.18
C ARG A 275 -28.27 6.20 -0.88
N GLU A 276 -27.75 6.00 -2.08
CA GLU A 276 -28.48 5.37 -3.20
C GLU A 276 -28.91 3.93 -2.88
N ARG A 277 -28.07 3.19 -2.15
CA ARG A 277 -28.36 1.80 -1.72
C ARG A 277 -29.21 1.72 -0.45
N GLY A 278 -29.59 2.85 0.13
CA GLY A 278 -30.35 2.91 1.39
C GLY A 278 -29.56 2.45 2.62
N PHE A 279 -28.22 2.52 2.56
CA PHE A 279 -27.37 2.30 3.72
C PHE A 279 -27.31 3.56 4.59
N PRO A 280 -27.03 3.43 5.90
CA PRO A 280 -26.61 4.58 6.70
C PRO A 280 -25.36 5.18 6.07
N VAL A 281 -25.43 6.47 5.72
CA VAL A 281 -24.28 7.21 5.20
C VAL A 281 -23.28 7.41 6.33
N THR A 282 -22.04 7.03 6.09
CA THR A 282 -20.95 7.20 7.04
C THR A 282 -20.66 8.69 7.25
N ASP A 283 -20.62 9.16 8.50
CA ASP A 283 -20.56 10.61 8.82
C ASP A 283 -19.46 11.39 8.08
N ILE A 284 -18.25 10.84 7.97
CA ILE A 284 -17.13 11.50 7.28
C ILE A 284 -17.26 11.50 5.74
N MET A 285 -18.20 10.72 5.21
CA MET A 285 -18.47 10.52 3.79
C MET A 285 -19.70 11.29 3.32
N ASP A 286 -20.43 11.95 4.22
CA ASP A 286 -21.58 12.77 3.85
C ASP A 286 -21.14 14.19 3.44
N ARG A 287 -21.12 14.46 2.14
CA ARG A 287 -20.81 15.80 1.60
C ARG A 287 -21.78 16.90 2.04
N THR A 288 -22.95 16.57 2.59
CA THR A 288 -23.94 17.56 3.04
C THR A 288 -23.73 18.05 4.47
N THR A 289 -23.02 17.27 5.29
CA THR A 289 -22.80 17.54 6.72
C THR A 289 -21.33 17.52 7.12
N GLY A 290 -20.44 17.11 6.21
CA GLY A 290 -19.01 16.98 6.43
C GLY A 290 -18.30 18.30 6.76
N ASN A 291 -17.38 18.23 7.71
CA ASN A 291 -16.45 19.30 8.02
C ASN A 291 -15.02 18.77 7.79
N VAL A 292 -14.47 19.09 6.62
CA VAL A 292 -13.16 18.59 6.19
C VAL A 292 -12.05 19.10 7.12
N PRO A 293 -11.96 20.40 7.46
CA PRO A 293 -10.96 20.89 8.40
C PRO A 293 -10.96 20.18 9.75
N LYS A 294 -12.13 19.96 10.36
CA LYS A 294 -12.27 19.27 11.64
C LYS A 294 -11.90 17.79 11.53
N SER A 295 -12.36 17.13 10.47
CA SER A 295 -12.06 15.73 10.19
C SER A 295 -10.55 15.51 10.04
N GLN A 296 -9.88 16.35 9.25
CA GLN A 296 -8.44 16.28 9.03
C GLN A 296 -7.65 16.56 10.32
N GLN A 297 -8.06 17.54 11.13
CA GLN A 297 -7.42 17.74 12.45
C GLN A 297 -7.52 16.50 13.35
N GLY A 298 -8.69 15.85 13.38
CA GLY A 298 -8.89 14.62 14.13
C GLY A 298 -8.00 13.47 13.61
N PHE A 299 -8.00 13.26 12.30
CA PHE A 299 -7.19 12.24 11.64
C PHE A 299 -5.69 12.42 11.92
N LEU A 300 -5.18 13.65 11.75
CA LEU A 300 -3.78 13.95 12.01
C LEU A 300 -3.41 13.73 13.48
N ARG A 301 -4.23 14.20 14.42
CA ARG A 301 -3.93 14.10 15.87
C ARG A 301 -4.05 12.69 16.43
N PHE A 302 -5.07 11.94 16.02
CA PHE A 302 -5.44 10.69 16.68
C PHE A 302 -4.99 9.44 15.92
N VAL A 303 -4.70 9.55 14.62
CA VAL A 303 -4.25 8.42 13.79
C VAL A 303 -2.80 8.59 13.38
N CYS A 304 -2.46 9.70 12.73
CA CYS A 304 -1.14 9.86 12.11
C CYS A 304 -0.05 10.19 13.14
N MET A 305 -0.26 11.21 13.97
CA MET A 305 0.75 11.70 14.92
C MET A 305 1.24 10.60 15.88
N PRO A 306 0.39 9.73 16.47
CA PRO A 306 0.85 8.65 17.33
C PRO A 306 1.78 7.66 16.62
N LEU A 307 1.46 7.30 15.37
CA LEU A 307 2.29 6.39 14.57
C LEU A 307 3.66 6.98 14.27
N PHE A 308 3.70 8.21 13.74
CA PHE A 308 4.96 8.89 13.40
C PHE A 308 5.81 9.21 14.64
N THR A 309 5.17 9.55 15.76
CA THR A 309 5.86 9.73 17.04
C THR A 309 6.54 8.43 17.47
N LEU A 310 5.85 7.29 17.39
CA LEU A 310 6.46 6.00 17.69
C LEU A 310 7.59 5.66 16.72
N ALA A 311 7.42 5.89 15.42
CA ALA A 311 8.46 5.67 14.43
C ALA A 311 9.72 6.48 14.72
N SER A 312 9.58 7.77 15.06
CA SER A 312 10.69 8.65 15.46
C SER A 312 11.43 8.19 16.72
N GLN A 313 10.78 7.38 17.56
CA GLN A 313 11.35 6.87 18.81
C GLN A 313 11.97 5.48 18.65
N CYS A 314 11.61 4.75 17.58
CA CYS A 314 12.15 3.42 17.33
C CYS A 314 13.57 3.47 16.75
N THR A 315 14.05 4.64 16.32
CA THR A 315 15.35 4.80 15.65
C THR A 315 16.05 6.09 16.08
N ALA A 316 17.36 6.15 15.85
CA ALA A 316 18.22 7.27 16.25
C ALA A 316 18.25 8.43 15.24
N LEU A 317 17.28 8.49 14.31
CA LEU A 317 17.37 9.35 13.13
C LEU A 317 16.42 10.55 13.28
N LYS A 318 17.02 11.73 13.22
CA LYS A 318 16.35 13.03 13.41
C LYS A 318 15.37 13.34 12.28
N ASP A 319 15.55 12.72 11.12
CA ASP A 319 14.84 13.03 9.89
C ASP A 319 13.31 12.89 10.02
N ILE A 320 12.79 11.87 10.74
CA ILE A 320 11.34 11.74 10.95
C ILE A 320 10.82 12.91 11.80
N LYS A 321 11.57 13.32 12.82
CA LYS A 321 11.15 14.44 13.67
C LYS A 321 11.18 15.76 12.91
N GLU A 322 12.29 16.02 12.21
CA GLU A 322 12.54 17.27 11.48
C GLU A 322 11.61 17.42 10.25
N HIS A 323 11.39 16.36 9.47
CA HIS A 323 10.60 16.46 8.23
C HIS A 323 9.13 16.06 8.41
N CYS A 324 8.84 15.08 9.26
CA CYS A 324 7.50 14.51 9.30
C CYS A 324 6.61 15.20 10.35
N LEU A 325 7.05 15.20 11.61
CA LEU A 325 6.24 15.70 12.73
C LEU A 325 6.00 17.21 12.65
N GLU A 326 7.00 18.01 12.28
CA GLU A 326 6.87 19.46 12.12
C GLU A 326 5.87 19.84 11.01
N ASN A 327 5.94 19.16 9.86
CA ASN A 327 4.97 19.36 8.78
C ASN A 327 3.55 19.00 9.24
N MET A 328 3.39 17.92 10.00
CA MET A 328 2.08 17.51 10.51
C MET A 328 1.50 18.53 11.50
N GLU A 329 2.31 19.10 12.39
CA GLU A 329 1.90 20.19 13.28
C GLU A 329 1.47 21.44 12.51
N ASN A 330 2.23 21.82 11.48
CA ASN A 330 1.87 22.91 10.59
C ASN A 330 0.54 22.62 9.86
N ASN A 331 0.36 21.43 9.31
CA ASN A 331 -0.88 21.02 8.62
C ASN A 331 -2.09 21.08 9.54
N ILE A 332 -1.95 20.63 10.80
CA ILE A 332 -2.99 20.76 11.83
C ILE A 332 -3.37 22.23 12.06
N ASN A 333 -2.38 23.12 12.15
CA ASN A 333 -2.62 24.55 12.36
C ASN A 333 -3.30 25.20 11.15
N GLN A 334 -2.92 24.82 9.93
CA GLN A 334 -3.55 25.29 8.69
C GLN A 334 -5.02 24.86 8.60
N TRP A 335 -5.33 23.59 8.92
CA TRP A 335 -6.71 23.13 9.01
C TRP A 335 -7.51 23.87 10.07
N ARG A 336 -6.92 24.13 11.24
CA ARG A 336 -7.58 24.93 12.29
C ARG A 336 -7.96 26.32 11.77
N GLN A 337 -7.06 26.99 11.06
CA GLN A 337 -7.34 28.31 10.48
C GLN A 337 -8.49 28.27 9.46
N LEU A 338 -8.56 27.21 8.64
CA LEU A 338 -9.67 27.03 7.71
C LEU A 338 -11.00 26.76 8.42
N GLU A 339 -10.99 25.97 9.51
CA GLU A 339 -12.18 25.74 10.34
C GLU A 339 -12.68 27.05 10.98
N GLU A 340 -11.77 27.85 11.55
CA GLU A 340 -12.09 29.14 12.16
C GLU A 340 -12.66 30.16 11.17
N GLN A 341 -12.33 30.01 9.88
CA GLN A 341 -12.85 30.84 8.78
C GLN A 341 -14.14 30.29 8.16
N ASP A 342 -14.69 29.18 8.68
CA ASP A 342 -15.84 28.46 8.11
C ASP A 342 -15.62 28.06 6.63
N MET A 343 -14.37 27.75 6.29
CA MET A 343 -13.95 27.41 4.93
C MET A 343 -13.76 25.90 4.79
N ASN A 344 -14.75 25.24 4.21
CA ASN A 344 -14.52 23.93 3.59
C ASN A 344 -13.79 24.13 2.25
N PRO A 345 -12.69 23.42 1.98
CA PRO A 345 -12.08 23.47 0.66
C PRO A 345 -13.08 22.96 -0.39
N PRO A 346 -13.11 23.57 -1.58
CA PRO A 346 -13.95 23.08 -2.66
C PRO A 346 -13.47 21.69 -3.10
N GLU A 347 -14.39 20.85 -3.59
CA GLU A 347 -14.07 19.59 -4.26
C GLU A 347 -12.98 19.85 -5.31
N SER A 348 -11.92 19.04 -5.32
CA SER A 348 -10.76 19.31 -6.17
C SER A 348 -11.06 19.16 -7.65
N GLY A 349 -12.16 18.46 -7.97
CA GLY A 349 -12.41 17.92 -9.29
C GLY A 349 -11.46 16.75 -9.55
N HIS A 350 -11.88 15.83 -10.44
CA HIS A 350 -11.05 14.71 -10.85
C HIS A 350 -9.73 15.25 -11.46
N ILE A 351 -8.58 14.87 -10.91
CA ILE A 351 -7.29 15.02 -11.61
C ILE A 351 -7.15 13.76 -12.46
N PRO A 352 -7.50 13.79 -13.76
CA PRO A 352 -7.47 12.58 -14.57
C PRO A 352 -6.05 12.05 -14.64
N VAL A 353 -5.85 10.81 -14.22
CA VAL A 353 -4.65 10.09 -14.62
C VAL A 353 -4.80 9.81 -16.10
N VAL A 354 -3.75 10.02 -16.90
CA VAL A 354 -3.80 9.67 -18.33
C VAL A 354 -3.88 8.15 -18.43
N VAL A 355 -5.09 7.61 -18.48
CA VAL A 355 -5.35 6.22 -18.80
C VAL A 355 -5.30 6.10 -20.32
N GLU A 356 -4.43 5.26 -20.85
CA GLU A 356 -4.50 4.90 -22.28
C GLU A 356 -5.88 4.28 -22.56
N GLU A 357 -6.44 4.49 -23.75
CA GLU A 357 -7.68 3.82 -24.18
C GLU A 357 -7.58 2.31 -23.89
N GLU A 358 -8.70 1.69 -23.48
CA GLU A 358 -8.74 0.28 -23.05
C GLU A 358 -8.05 -0.63 -24.08
N ASP A 359 -6.80 -0.98 -23.80
CA ASP A 359 -6.07 -1.99 -24.53
C ASP A 359 -6.68 -3.35 -24.14
N GLU A 360 -7.52 -3.90 -25.01
CA GLU A 360 -8.20 -5.19 -24.83
C GLU A 360 -7.22 -6.35 -24.53
N SER A 361 -5.90 -6.15 -24.69
CA SER A 361 -4.87 -7.11 -24.29
C SER A 361 -4.46 -7.07 -22.81
N VAL A 362 -4.94 -6.10 -22.02
CA VAL A 362 -4.66 -6.02 -20.58
C VAL A 362 -5.51 -7.05 -19.84
N GLU A 363 -4.91 -8.20 -19.55
CA GLU A 363 -5.50 -9.21 -18.67
C GLU A 363 -5.70 -8.58 -17.28
N ARG A 364 -6.92 -8.12 -16.98
CA ARG A 364 -7.30 -7.66 -15.65
C ARG A 364 -7.40 -8.86 -14.72
N VAL A 365 -6.91 -8.70 -13.50
CA VAL A 365 -7.16 -9.72 -12.47
C VAL A 365 -8.64 -9.65 -12.13
N GLU A 366 -9.45 -10.52 -12.74
CA GLU A 366 -10.87 -10.52 -12.47
C GLU A 366 -11.13 -10.87 -10.99
N ALA A 367 -11.90 -10.02 -10.32
CA ALA A 367 -12.66 -10.43 -9.14
C ALA A 367 -13.43 -11.72 -9.49
N PRO A 368 -13.72 -12.63 -8.53
CA PRO A 368 -14.43 -13.85 -8.86
C PRO A 368 -15.77 -13.45 -9.43
N GLN A 369 -15.94 -13.56 -10.74
CA GLN A 369 -17.28 -13.65 -11.27
C GLN A 369 -17.86 -14.93 -10.68
N ALA A 370 -19.00 -14.82 -10.00
CA ALA A 370 -19.78 -15.97 -9.63
C ALA A 370 -20.13 -16.70 -10.93
N ARG A 371 -19.32 -17.69 -11.31
CA ARG A 371 -19.61 -18.54 -12.47
C ARG A 371 -20.98 -19.15 -12.19
N ARG A 372 -22.01 -18.69 -12.91
CA ARG A 372 -23.32 -19.32 -12.99
C ARG A 372 -23.22 -20.67 -13.70
N THR A 373 -22.47 -21.62 -13.16
CA THR A 373 -22.49 -23.04 -13.55
C THR A 373 -21.72 -23.87 -12.53
N PHE A 374 -22.24 -24.02 -11.31
CA PHE A 374 -21.83 -25.13 -10.43
C PHE A 374 -22.97 -25.60 -9.51
N PHE A 375 -24.20 -25.60 -10.01
CA PHE A 375 -25.31 -26.34 -9.42
C PHE A 375 -25.86 -27.35 -10.42
N GLY A 376 -24.97 -28.27 -10.84
CA GLY A 376 -25.35 -29.51 -11.49
C GLY A 376 -24.85 -30.65 -10.62
N ARG A 377 -25.72 -31.17 -9.73
CA ARG A 377 -25.50 -32.30 -8.79
C ARG A 377 -24.79 -31.99 -7.48
N LEU A 378 -25.45 -31.22 -6.62
CA LEU A 378 -25.44 -31.55 -5.19
C LEU A 378 -26.80 -32.20 -4.88
N GLN A 379 -26.82 -33.53 -4.84
CA GLN A 379 -27.93 -34.26 -4.25
C GLN A 379 -27.98 -33.87 -2.78
N VAL A 380 -28.99 -33.08 -2.43
CA VAL A 380 -29.32 -32.74 -1.05
C VAL A 380 -29.60 -34.05 -0.30
N PHE A 381 -28.74 -34.40 0.64
CA PHE A 381 -29.05 -35.40 1.67
C PHE A 381 -30.28 -34.89 2.43
N ARG A 382 -31.43 -35.53 2.23
CA ARG A 382 -32.60 -35.32 3.10
C ARG A 382 -32.40 -36.14 4.38
N PRO A 383 -32.59 -35.55 5.57
CA PRO A 383 -32.71 -36.33 6.79
C PRO A 383 -34.13 -36.93 6.90
N HIS A 384 -34.19 -38.15 7.43
CA HIS A 384 -35.36 -38.95 7.82
C HIS A 384 -36.00 -39.85 6.76
N ASP A 385 -35.62 -41.12 6.80
CA ASP A 385 -36.59 -42.23 6.80
C ASP A 385 -36.40 -43.01 8.11
N GLN A 386 -37.37 -42.89 9.02
CA GLN A 386 -37.49 -43.83 10.15
C GLN A 386 -37.93 -45.20 9.61
N PRO A 387 -37.40 -46.32 10.12
CA PRO A 387 -37.90 -47.63 9.72
C PRO A 387 -39.32 -47.83 10.27
N PRO A 388 -40.21 -48.53 9.54
CA PRO A 388 -41.60 -48.71 9.96
C PRO A 388 -41.65 -49.59 11.22
N GLN A 389 -42.42 -49.13 12.22
CA GLN A 389 -42.82 -49.92 13.36
C GLN A 389 -43.57 -51.17 12.88
N GLN A 390 -43.00 -52.34 13.12
CA GLN A 390 -43.74 -53.59 13.07
C GLN A 390 -44.50 -53.77 14.39
N SER A 391 -45.82 -53.91 14.31
CA SER A 391 -46.63 -54.62 15.31
C SER A 391 -47.00 -55.97 14.71
N PRO A 392 -46.75 -57.08 15.42
CA PRO A 392 -47.87 -57.85 16.01
C PRO A 392 -47.49 -58.32 17.44
N GLY A 393 -48.38 -58.43 18.43
CA GLY A 393 -49.65 -59.12 18.39
C GLY A 393 -49.50 -60.53 18.99
N ALA A 394 -49.41 -60.62 20.33
CA ALA A 394 -49.84 -61.72 21.22
C ALA A 394 -49.42 -61.40 22.66
#